data_AF-A0A250JMP4-F1
#
_entry.id   AF-A0A250JMP4-F1
#
_cell.length_a   1.000
_cell.length_b   1.000
_cell.length_c   1.000
_cell.angle_alpha   90.00
_cell.angle_beta   90.00
_cell.angle_gamma   90.00
#
_symmetry.space_group_name_H-M   'P 1'
#
loop_
_entity.id
_entity.type
_entity.pdbx_description
1 polymer ?
#
loop_
_entity_poly.entity_id
_entity_poly.type
_entity_poly.pdbx_seq_one_letter_code
_entity_poly.pdbx_strand_id
1 'polypeptide(L)'
;MKRFPLRELAHVVAMSGVVLAAVRCGGPEDPHAHDDATEFNVQSALLTRNRDALRLCVQESASLRGSAARINERLGASLRAVSNHPDWAAARFGDQKPTIELGCPGPALALERLEPKESIIGPGLALKPSRYRTFIHVLDEKTADVVLGERQVDRAPAEFLRVDDHVLAEVSTALVVRESYLDHPEFAARWLAGAVGLQAREDGLPGVLGDVLDKPVTDTSSLTKPGLDPTTH
;
A
#
# COMPACT_ATOMS: atom_id res chain seq x y z
N MET A 1 40.52 -38.40 -1.21
CA MET A 1 40.33 -37.05 -1.77
C MET A 1 38.83 -36.79 -1.89
N LYS A 2 38.24 -35.98 -0.99
CA LYS A 2 36.80 -35.66 -0.99
C LYS A 2 36.53 -34.58 -2.03
N ARG A 3 35.67 -34.86 -3.01
CA ARG A 3 35.19 -33.88 -3.99
C ARG A 3 33.91 -33.26 -3.45
N PHE A 4 33.95 -31.97 -3.13
CA PHE A 4 32.78 -31.18 -2.81
C PHE A 4 32.10 -30.74 -4.12
N PRO A 5 30.79 -30.93 -4.30
CA PRO A 5 30.10 -30.56 -5.53
C PRO A 5 29.89 -29.04 -5.61
N LEU A 6 30.35 -28.45 -6.72
CA LEU A 6 30.11 -27.07 -7.17
C LEU A 6 28.61 -26.81 -7.39
N ARG A 7 27.83 -26.63 -6.31
CA ARG A 7 26.42 -26.19 -6.41
C ARG A 7 26.03 -25.06 -5.45
N GLU A 8 26.99 -24.42 -4.79
CA GLU A 8 26.72 -23.33 -3.82
C GLU A 8 27.20 -21.93 -4.24
N LEU A 9 27.48 -21.68 -5.53
CA LEU A 9 28.01 -20.38 -5.98
C LEU A 9 27.15 -19.71 -7.07
N ALA A 10 25.83 -19.88 -7.02
CA ALA A 10 24.90 -19.31 -8.00
C ALA A 10 23.75 -18.48 -7.41
N HIS A 11 23.85 -17.99 -6.17
CA HIS A 11 22.78 -17.18 -5.54
C HIS A 11 23.21 -15.77 -5.08
N VAL A 12 24.30 -15.21 -5.62
CA VAL A 12 24.80 -13.89 -5.18
C VAL A 12 24.78 -12.80 -6.27
N VAL A 13 24.20 -13.03 -7.45
CA VAL A 13 24.20 -12.03 -8.54
C VAL A 13 22.82 -11.45 -8.90
N ALA A 14 21.73 -11.86 -8.24
CA ALA A 14 20.39 -11.34 -8.55
C ALA A 14 19.97 -10.08 -7.76
N MET A 15 20.85 -9.48 -6.95
CA MET A 15 20.56 -8.32 -6.09
C MET A 15 21.48 -7.12 -6.38
N SER A 16 21.74 -6.84 -7.66
CA SER A 16 22.46 -5.64 -8.10
C SER A 16 21.98 -5.15 -9.47
N GLY A 17 20.66 -5.15 -9.66
CA GLY A 17 19.99 -4.64 -10.86
C GLY A 17 19.41 -3.24 -10.68
N VAL A 18 20.20 -2.29 -10.19
CA VAL A 18 19.91 -0.86 -10.35
C VAL A 18 20.98 -0.29 -11.27
N VAL A 19 20.73 -0.36 -12.58
CA VAL A 19 21.48 0.47 -13.52
C VAL A 19 20.99 1.90 -13.33
N LEU A 20 21.78 2.68 -12.60
CA LEU A 20 21.74 4.13 -12.62
C LEU A 20 22.00 4.62 -14.06
N ALA A 21 20.97 5.09 -14.73
CA ALA A 21 21.09 6.03 -15.83
C ALA A 21 20.38 7.33 -15.44
N ALA A 22 21.00 8.09 -14.54
CA ALA A 22 20.61 9.46 -14.28
C ALA A 22 21.14 10.32 -15.45
N VAL A 23 20.30 10.62 -16.43
CA VAL A 23 20.57 11.70 -17.39
C VAL A 23 20.24 13.01 -16.68
N ARG A 24 21.30 13.71 -16.25
CA ARG A 24 21.20 15.02 -15.60
C ARG A 24 20.98 16.08 -16.68
N CYS A 25 19.73 16.36 -17.03
CA CYS A 25 19.40 17.59 -17.75
C CYS A 25 19.21 18.70 -16.71
N GLY A 26 20.20 19.59 -16.59
CA GLY A 26 20.09 20.78 -15.75
C GLY A 26 19.01 21.71 -16.26
N GLY A 27 17.85 21.71 -15.59
CA GLY A 27 16.85 22.77 -15.65
C GLY A 27 16.95 23.66 -14.40
N PRO A 28 16.55 24.95 -14.49
CA PRO A 28 16.59 25.86 -13.36
C PRO A 28 15.74 25.34 -12.19
N GLU A 29 16.33 25.33 -11.00
CA GLU A 29 15.67 24.96 -9.74
C GLU A 29 14.48 25.90 -9.48
N ASP A 30 13.29 25.33 -9.36
CA ASP A 30 12.08 26.07 -8.96
C ASP A 30 12.22 26.52 -7.50
N PRO A 31 12.20 27.83 -7.20
CA PRO A 31 12.35 28.36 -5.84
C PRO A 31 11.18 28.02 -4.90
N HIS A 32 10.17 27.29 -5.37
CA HIS A 32 9.00 26.86 -4.59
C HIS A 32 9.00 25.38 -4.20
N ALA A 33 10.12 24.66 -4.35
CA ALA A 33 10.26 23.31 -3.80
C ALA A 33 10.09 23.35 -2.27
N HIS A 34 8.89 22.98 -1.82
CA HIS A 34 8.44 23.04 -0.44
C HIS A 34 9.44 22.34 0.52
N ASP A 35 9.96 23.11 1.46
CA ASP A 35 10.96 22.74 2.48
C ASP A 35 10.42 21.81 3.59
N ASP A 36 9.47 20.94 3.23
CA ASP A 36 8.79 19.97 4.11
C ASP A 36 8.61 18.61 3.37
N ALA A 37 9.51 18.35 2.42
CA ALA A 37 9.40 17.29 1.42
C ALA A 37 9.44 15.90 2.04
N THR A 38 8.30 15.19 1.97
CA THR A 38 8.30 13.75 2.23
C THR A 38 8.96 13.04 1.05
N GLU A 39 10.21 12.61 1.25
CA GLU A 39 10.96 11.91 0.21
C GLU A 39 10.63 10.41 0.17
N PHE A 40 10.59 9.86 -1.04
CA PHE A 40 10.57 8.43 -1.27
C PHE A 40 11.89 7.80 -0.83
N ASN A 41 11.84 6.67 -0.13
CA ASN A 41 12.99 5.97 0.43
C ASN A 41 13.08 4.54 -0.10
N VAL A 42 13.94 4.33 -1.09
CA VAL A 42 14.19 3.00 -1.69
C VAL A 42 14.99 2.05 -0.77
N GLN A 43 15.59 2.56 0.30
CA GLN A 43 16.43 1.76 1.19
C GLN A 43 15.63 1.09 2.33
N SER A 44 14.34 1.35 2.43
CA SER A 44 13.46 0.81 3.48
C SER A 44 12.12 0.39 2.88
N ALA A 45 11.56 -0.70 3.38
CA ALA A 45 10.21 -1.14 3.06
C ALA A 45 9.13 -0.18 3.61
N LEU A 46 9.50 0.83 4.41
CA LEU A 46 8.62 1.94 4.79
C LEU A 46 8.35 2.91 3.63
N LEU A 47 9.19 2.91 2.58
CA LEU A 47 9.05 3.66 1.33
C LEU A 47 9.03 5.19 1.42
N THR A 48 8.90 5.79 2.60
CA THR A 48 8.91 7.25 2.78
C THR A 48 9.71 7.62 4.03
N ARG A 49 10.44 8.74 3.98
CA ARG A 49 11.29 9.17 5.11
C ARG A 49 10.52 9.66 6.34
N ASN A 50 9.24 10.02 6.18
CA ASN A 50 8.39 10.44 7.30
C ASN A 50 7.91 9.29 8.20
N ARG A 51 8.33 8.05 7.91
CA ARG A 51 8.02 6.86 8.71
C ARG A 51 9.29 6.35 9.40
N ASP A 52 9.20 6.21 10.71
CA ASP A 52 10.24 5.73 11.62
C ASP A 52 9.93 4.33 12.20
N ALA A 53 8.75 3.79 11.90
CA ALA A 53 8.27 2.50 12.37
C ALA A 53 7.26 1.92 11.37
N LEU A 54 7.12 0.59 11.36
CA LEU A 54 6.00 -0.08 10.69
C LEU A 54 4.70 0.19 11.45
N ARG A 55 3.77 0.94 10.85
CA ARG A 55 2.44 1.19 11.42
C ARG A 55 1.35 0.67 10.50
N LEU A 56 0.40 -0.04 11.09
CA LEU A 56 -0.76 -0.60 10.42
C LEU A 56 -1.99 0.16 10.92
N CYS A 57 -2.80 0.64 9.99
CA CYS A 57 -4.09 1.19 10.33
C CYS A 57 -5.20 0.17 10.07
N VAL A 58 -6.14 0.03 11.00
CA VAL A 58 -7.26 -0.91 10.92
C VAL A 58 -8.58 -0.17 10.94
N GLN A 59 -9.41 -0.49 9.96
CA GLN A 59 -10.79 -0.03 9.86
C GLN A 59 -11.73 -1.24 9.83
N GLU A 60 -12.63 -1.31 10.80
CA GLU A 60 -13.58 -2.41 10.92
C GLU A 60 -14.93 -2.01 10.30
N SER A 61 -15.67 -2.99 9.78
CA SER A 61 -17.06 -2.79 9.38
C SER A 61 -17.92 -2.36 10.58
N ALA A 62 -19.03 -1.67 10.32
CA ALA A 62 -19.85 -1.10 11.38
C ALA A 62 -20.37 -2.15 12.39
N SER A 63 -20.65 -3.37 11.92
CA SER A 63 -21.13 -4.46 12.77
C SER A 63 -20.05 -5.02 13.71
N LEU A 64 -18.76 -4.79 13.39
CA LEU A 64 -17.61 -5.31 14.13
C LEU A 64 -17.05 -4.34 15.17
N ARG A 65 -17.59 -3.12 15.32
CA ARG A 65 -17.05 -2.09 16.23
C ARG A 65 -16.94 -2.52 17.71
N GLY A 66 -17.73 -3.52 18.14
CA GLY A 66 -17.62 -4.13 19.48
C GLY A 66 -16.53 -5.20 19.63
N SER A 67 -15.90 -5.61 18.52
CA SER A 67 -14.93 -6.70 18.43
C SER A 67 -13.48 -6.19 18.31
N ALA A 68 -13.25 -4.89 18.44
CA ALA A 68 -11.96 -4.26 18.16
C ALA A 68 -10.79 -4.84 18.97
N ALA A 69 -11.01 -5.19 20.24
CA ALA A 69 -9.98 -5.82 21.06
C ALA A 69 -9.54 -7.18 20.49
N ARG A 70 -10.51 -8.00 20.05
CA ARG A 70 -10.26 -9.32 19.45
C ARG A 70 -9.55 -9.19 18.11
N ILE A 71 -9.99 -8.27 17.26
CA ILE A 71 -9.38 -8.01 15.95
C ILE A 71 -7.93 -7.54 16.12
N ASN A 72 -7.68 -6.61 17.05
CA ASN A 72 -6.32 -6.17 17.38
C ASN A 72 -5.44 -7.29 17.93
N GLU A 73 -5.97 -8.18 18.77
CA GLU A 73 -5.22 -9.32 19.29
C GLU A 73 -4.76 -10.26 18.16
N ARG A 74 -5.68 -10.62 17.26
CA ARG A 74 -5.41 -11.48 16.09
C ARG A 74 -4.44 -10.85 15.10
N LEU A 75 -4.65 -9.59 14.76
CA LEU A 75 -3.72 -8.84 13.91
C LEU A 75 -2.36 -8.67 14.59
N GLY A 76 -2.33 -8.48 15.92
CA GLY A 76 -1.11 -8.43 16.69
C GLY A 76 -0.34 -9.75 16.66
N ALA A 77 -1.04 -10.89 16.69
CA ALA A 77 -0.42 -12.21 16.51
C ALA A 77 0.15 -12.37 15.09
N SER A 78 -0.61 -11.99 14.07
CA SER A 78 -0.15 -12.00 12.67
C SER A 78 1.08 -11.10 12.47
N LEU A 79 1.07 -9.89 13.04
CA LEU A 79 2.19 -8.97 12.96
C LEU A 79 3.44 -9.52 13.67
N ARG A 80 3.29 -10.18 14.83
CA ARG A 80 4.40 -10.88 15.48
C ARG A 80 4.98 -12.00 14.60
N ALA A 81 4.13 -12.77 13.92
CA ALA A 81 4.58 -13.80 13.00
C ALA A 81 5.36 -13.20 11.82
N VAL A 82 4.86 -12.09 11.24
CA VAL A 82 5.53 -11.35 10.17
C VAL A 82 6.85 -10.73 10.64
N SER A 83 6.94 -10.30 11.90
CA SER A 83 8.21 -9.81 12.49
C SER A 83 9.30 -10.87 12.61
N ASN A 84 8.96 -12.15 12.45
CA ASN A 84 9.93 -13.25 12.38
C ASN A 84 10.28 -13.65 10.93
N HIS A 85 9.84 -12.88 9.92
CA HIS A 85 10.15 -13.16 8.53
C HIS A 85 11.67 -13.06 8.27
N PRO A 86 12.28 -13.94 7.45
CA PRO A 86 13.72 -13.92 7.17
C PRO A 86 14.24 -12.55 6.70
N ASP A 87 13.45 -11.86 5.87
CA ASP A 87 13.81 -10.57 5.30
C ASP A 87 13.48 -9.36 6.19
N TRP A 88 13.01 -9.57 7.43
CA TRP A 88 12.60 -8.47 8.32
C TRP A 88 13.71 -7.45 8.55
N ALA A 89 14.93 -7.92 8.84
CA ALA A 89 16.08 -7.05 9.06
C ALA A 89 16.49 -6.32 7.77
N ALA A 90 16.42 -7.00 6.63
CA ALA A 90 16.73 -6.42 5.32
C ALA A 90 15.73 -5.34 4.90
N ALA A 91 14.48 -5.45 5.34
CA ALA A 91 13.41 -4.50 5.05
C ALA A 91 13.56 -3.14 5.78
N ARG A 92 14.40 -3.06 6.82
CA ARG A 92 14.71 -1.82 7.56
C ARG A 92 13.46 -1.04 7.99
N PHE A 93 12.56 -1.68 8.73
CA PHE A 93 11.33 -1.05 9.27
C PHE A 93 11.55 -0.05 10.42
N GLY A 94 12.78 0.46 10.57
CA GLY A 94 13.20 1.28 11.71
C GLY A 94 13.41 0.46 12.99
N ASP A 95 13.87 1.15 14.04
CA ASP A 95 14.19 0.54 15.34
C ASP A 95 12.98 0.53 16.30
N GLN A 96 11.89 1.19 15.91
CA GLN A 96 10.67 1.24 16.72
C GLN A 96 9.80 0.00 16.54
N LYS A 97 9.08 -0.35 17.62
CA LYS A 97 8.16 -1.49 17.62
C LYS A 97 7.01 -1.25 16.63
N PRO A 98 6.64 -2.25 15.81
CA PRO A 98 5.46 -2.16 14.96
C PRO A 98 4.17 -1.90 15.75
N THR A 99 3.30 -1.05 15.24
CA THR A 99 2.02 -0.69 15.90
C THR A 99 0.82 -0.97 15.02
N ILE A 100 -0.31 -1.24 15.68
CA ILE A 100 -1.63 -1.38 15.08
C ILE A 100 -2.51 -0.30 15.68
N GLU A 101 -3.20 0.45 14.85
CA GLU A 101 -4.02 1.59 15.24
C GLU A 101 -5.38 1.51 14.61
N LEU A 102 -6.42 1.87 15.36
CA LEU A 102 -7.80 1.84 14.89
C LEU A 102 -8.23 3.20 14.36
N GLY A 103 -9.10 3.18 13.35
CA GLY A 103 -9.75 4.40 12.82
C GLY A 103 -8.90 5.06 11.76
N CYS A 104 -9.00 4.57 10.52
CA CYS A 104 -8.13 5.02 9.44
C CYS A 104 -8.49 6.38 8.88
N PRO A 105 -7.48 7.19 8.50
CA PRO A 105 -7.73 8.41 7.76
C PRO A 105 -8.22 8.07 6.35
N GLY A 106 -9.04 8.96 5.80
CA GLY A 106 -9.56 8.85 4.43
C GLY A 106 -11.00 8.32 4.36
N PRO A 107 -11.48 8.05 3.13
CA PRO A 107 -12.84 7.58 2.91
C PRO A 107 -13.05 6.19 3.51
N ALA A 108 -14.27 5.93 3.96
CA ALA A 108 -14.67 4.58 4.30
C ALA A 108 -14.67 3.69 3.05
N LEU A 109 -14.46 2.38 3.24
CA LEU A 109 -14.55 1.41 2.15
C LEU A 109 -15.95 1.46 1.51
N ALA A 110 -16.00 1.57 0.19
CA ALA A 110 -17.25 1.49 -0.55
C ALA A 110 -17.88 0.10 -0.38
N LEU A 111 -19.19 0.05 -0.11
CA LEU A 111 -19.93 -1.20 0.09
C LEU A 111 -20.40 -1.79 -1.24
N GLU A 112 -19.47 -1.91 -2.18
CA GLU A 112 -19.68 -2.47 -3.52
C GLU A 112 -18.62 -3.53 -3.82
N ARG A 113 -18.88 -4.33 -4.86
CA ARG A 113 -17.96 -5.40 -5.26
C ARG A 113 -16.63 -4.78 -5.70
N LEU A 114 -15.53 -5.21 -5.09
CA LEU A 114 -14.19 -4.83 -5.53
C LEU A 114 -13.86 -5.56 -6.82
N GLU A 115 -13.71 -4.79 -7.89
CA GLU A 115 -13.19 -5.30 -9.15
C GLU A 115 -11.66 -5.46 -9.07
N PRO A 116 -11.10 -6.61 -9.45
CA PRO A 116 -9.67 -6.81 -9.45
C PRO A 116 -8.97 -5.78 -10.36
N LYS A 117 -7.88 -5.19 -9.87
CA LYS A 117 -6.88 -4.37 -10.59
C LYS A 117 -7.16 -2.87 -10.79
N GLU A 118 -8.32 -2.33 -10.42
CA GLU A 118 -8.59 -0.89 -10.64
C GLU A 118 -8.97 -0.11 -9.37
N SER A 119 -9.13 -0.77 -8.23
CA SER A 119 -9.54 -0.10 -7.00
C SER A 119 -8.35 0.49 -6.25
N ILE A 120 -8.43 1.79 -5.93
CA ILE A 120 -7.62 2.44 -4.89
C ILE A 120 -8.45 2.43 -3.61
N ILE A 121 -7.94 1.82 -2.55
CA ILE A 121 -8.66 1.67 -1.28
C ILE A 121 -7.87 2.39 -0.19
N GLY A 122 -8.22 3.66 0.05
CA GLY A 122 -7.53 4.49 1.01
C GLY A 122 -7.43 5.96 0.56
N PRO A 123 -6.45 6.71 1.09
CA PRO A 123 -6.31 8.14 0.79
C PRO A 123 -6.00 8.49 -0.67
N GLY A 124 -5.42 7.57 -1.45
CA GLY A 124 -5.08 7.78 -2.86
C GLY A 124 -3.81 8.61 -3.09
N LEU A 125 -3.84 9.55 -4.04
CA LEU A 125 -2.68 10.39 -4.33
C LEU A 125 -2.43 11.37 -3.19
N ALA A 126 -1.29 11.25 -2.51
CA ALA A 126 -0.93 12.05 -1.36
C ALA A 126 0.33 12.89 -1.64
N LEU A 127 0.25 14.20 -1.38
CA LEU A 127 1.43 15.08 -1.32
C LEU A 127 2.32 14.73 -0.11
N LYS A 128 1.68 14.35 0.99
CA LYS A 128 2.32 13.88 2.22
C LYS A 128 1.66 12.55 2.63
N PRO A 129 2.28 11.40 2.29
CA PRO A 129 1.76 10.09 2.63
C PRO A 129 1.54 9.95 4.14
N SER A 130 0.52 9.17 4.51
CA SER A 130 0.23 8.88 5.90
C SER A 130 1.39 8.16 6.60
N ARG A 131 1.34 8.14 7.94
CA ARG A 131 2.31 7.40 8.76
C ARG A 131 2.18 5.88 8.65
N TYR A 132 1.15 5.38 7.98
CA TYR A 132 0.82 3.96 7.89
C TYR A 132 1.40 3.36 6.62
N ARG A 133 2.07 2.21 6.74
CA ARG A 133 2.54 1.45 5.58
C ARG A 133 1.42 0.58 4.99
N THR A 134 0.49 0.18 5.85
CA THR A 134 -0.59 -0.74 5.49
C THR A 134 -1.92 -0.31 6.12
N PHE A 135 -2.98 -0.34 5.33
CA PHE A 135 -4.36 -0.16 5.75
C PHE A 135 -5.04 -1.54 5.73
N ILE A 136 -5.79 -1.88 6.76
CA ILE A 136 -6.49 -3.16 6.86
C ILE A 136 -7.96 -2.87 7.09
N HIS A 137 -8.79 -3.22 6.12
CA HIS A 137 -10.24 -3.17 6.23
C HIS A 137 -10.75 -4.56 6.63
N VAL A 138 -11.24 -4.69 7.85
CA VAL A 138 -11.78 -5.96 8.38
C VAL A 138 -13.29 -5.97 8.21
N LEU A 139 -13.78 -6.96 7.48
CA LEU A 139 -15.19 -7.09 7.11
C LEU A 139 -15.84 -8.25 7.87
N ASP A 140 -17.07 -8.02 8.35
CA ASP A 140 -17.95 -9.14 8.71
C ASP A 140 -18.32 -9.97 7.48
N GLU A 141 -18.79 -11.19 7.70
CA GLU A 141 -19.14 -12.15 6.64
C GLU A 141 -20.09 -11.56 5.60
N LYS A 142 -21.15 -10.88 6.05
CA LYS A 142 -22.16 -10.29 5.16
C LYS A 142 -21.57 -9.21 4.26
N THR A 143 -20.75 -8.34 4.82
CA THR A 143 -20.09 -7.26 4.08
C THR A 143 -19.02 -7.82 3.15
N ALA A 144 -18.28 -8.84 3.59
CA ALA A 144 -17.29 -9.52 2.78
C ALA A 144 -17.92 -10.24 1.57
N ASP A 145 -19.11 -10.83 1.68
CA ASP A 145 -19.79 -11.45 0.54
C ASP A 145 -20.14 -10.44 -0.56
N VAL A 146 -20.49 -9.21 -0.16
CA VAL A 146 -20.74 -8.11 -1.10
C VAL A 146 -19.44 -7.64 -1.73
N VAL A 147 -18.46 -7.30 -0.89
CA VAL A 147 -17.24 -6.59 -1.30
C VAL A 147 -16.21 -7.52 -1.93
N LEU A 148 -15.94 -8.67 -1.31
CA LEU A 148 -14.92 -9.64 -1.74
C LEU A 148 -15.51 -10.79 -2.58
N GLY A 149 -16.80 -11.09 -2.41
CA GLY A 149 -17.41 -12.29 -2.98
C GLY A 149 -16.86 -13.55 -2.33
N GLU A 150 -16.45 -14.51 -3.16
CA GLU A 150 -15.88 -15.79 -2.69
C GLU A 150 -14.45 -15.63 -2.13
N ARG A 151 -13.81 -14.48 -2.34
CA ARG A 151 -12.46 -14.22 -1.85
C ARG A 151 -12.46 -14.01 -0.34
N GLN A 152 -11.40 -14.49 0.31
CA GLN A 152 -11.18 -14.33 1.74
C GLN A 152 -10.49 -13.01 2.08
N VAL A 153 -9.64 -12.55 1.15
CA VAL A 153 -8.86 -11.33 1.27
C VAL A 153 -8.54 -10.81 -0.13
N ASP A 154 -8.39 -9.50 -0.24
CA ASP A 154 -7.90 -8.84 -1.44
C ASP A 154 -6.90 -7.74 -1.08
N ARG A 155 -6.07 -7.37 -2.05
CA ARG A 155 -5.06 -6.31 -1.93
C ARG A 155 -5.35 -5.22 -2.96
N ALA A 156 -5.21 -3.97 -2.52
CA ALA A 156 -5.27 -2.80 -3.38
C ALA A 156 -4.20 -1.77 -2.99
N PRO A 157 -3.78 -0.87 -3.89
CA PRO A 157 -3.05 0.32 -3.49
C PRO A 157 -3.89 1.20 -2.56
N ALA A 158 -3.28 1.76 -1.52
CA ALA A 158 -3.95 2.69 -0.60
C ALA A 158 -3.49 4.13 -0.78
N GLU A 159 -2.18 4.33 -0.95
CA GLU A 159 -1.60 5.66 -1.13
C GLU A 159 -0.52 5.63 -2.21
N PHE A 160 -0.49 6.70 -3.01
CA PHE A 160 0.55 6.97 -3.99
C PHE A 160 1.29 8.26 -3.66
N LEU A 161 2.61 8.23 -3.86
CA LEU A 161 3.46 9.41 -3.82
C LEU A 161 3.98 9.69 -5.23
N ARG A 162 3.94 10.96 -5.65
CA ARG A 162 4.63 11.40 -6.86
C ARG A 162 6.12 11.52 -6.56
N VAL A 163 6.93 10.70 -7.20
CA VAL A 163 8.40 10.67 -7.00
C VAL A 163 9.16 11.35 -8.14
N ASP A 164 8.49 11.51 -9.28
CA ASP A 164 8.94 12.24 -10.47
C ASP A 164 7.69 12.71 -11.26
N ASP A 165 7.85 13.58 -12.25
CA ASP A 165 6.76 14.17 -13.05
C ASP A 165 5.83 13.13 -13.69
N HIS A 166 6.36 11.93 -13.97
CA HIS A 166 5.63 10.85 -14.63
C HIS A 166 5.57 9.56 -13.82
N VAL A 167 6.02 9.58 -12.55
CA VAL A 167 6.10 8.37 -11.73
C VAL A 167 5.29 8.53 -10.45
N LEU A 168 4.26 7.71 -10.33
CA LEU A 168 3.52 7.47 -9.10
C LEU A 168 3.99 6.16 -8.49
N ALA A 169 4.46 6.21 -7.25
CA ALA A 169 4.88 5.04 -6.49
C ALA A 169 3.81 4.69 -5.44
N GLU A 170 3.36 3.44 -5.40
CA GLU A 170 2.57 2.91 -4.27
C GLU A 170 3.43 2.96 -3.01
N VAL A 171 3.04 3.79 -2.03
CA VAL A 171 3.74 3.93 -0.75
C VAL A 171 2.97 3.28 0.40
N SER A 172 1.67 3.04 0.22
CA SER A 172 0.85 2.32 1.20
C SER A 172 -0.04 1.31 0.50
N THR A 173 -0.24 0.17 1.16
CA THR A 173 -1.03 -0.95 0.62
C THR A 173 -2.27 -1.16 1.48
N ALA A 174 -3.43 -1.38 0.86
CA ALA A 174 -4.63 -1.82 1.54
C ALA A 174 -4.79 -3.34 1.45
N LEU A 175 -5.21 -3.94 2.56
CA LEU A 175 -5.78 -5.28 2.62
C LEU A 175 -7.24 -5.16 3.00
N VAL A 176 -8.11 -5.80 2.24
CA VAL A 176 -9.53 -5.97 2.58
C VAL A 176 -9.72 -7.43 2.91
N VAL A 177 -10.08 -7.74 4.15
CA VAL A 177 -10.04 -9.10 4.68
C VAL A 177 -11.31 -9.44 5.43
N ARG A 178 -11.81 -10.64 5.20
CA ARG A 178 -12.89 -11.24 5.98
C ARG A 178 -12.40 -11.56 7.39
N GLU A 179 -13.17 -11.19 8.42
CA GLU A 179 -12.77 -11.32 9.82
C GLU A 179 -12.36 -12.75 10.21
N SER A 180 -13.06 -13.75 9.68
CA SER A 180 -12.77 -15.18 9.90
C SER A 180 -11.43 -15.64 9.32
N TYR A 181 -10.87 -14.92 8.34
CA TYR A 181 -9.59 -15.26 7.70
C TYR A 181 -8.38 -14.67 8.43
N LEU A 182 -8.58 -13.79 9.43
CA LEU A 182 -7.48 -13.18 10.21
C LEU A 182 -6.61 -14.21 10.97
N ASP A 183 -7.21 -15.33 11.38
CA ASP A 183 -6.53 -16.42 12.08
C ASP A 183 -5.88 -17.44 11.12
N HIS A 184 -6.11 -17.30 9.80
CA HIS A 184 -5.58 -18.23 8.82
C HIS A 184 -4.06 -18.04 8.65
N PRO A 185 -3.24 -19.10 8.68
CA PRO A 185 -1.78 -18.97 8.58
C PRO A 185 -1.31 -18.22 7.32
N GLU A 186 -2.00 -18.39 6.19
CA GLU A 186 -1.68 -17.68 4.95
C GLU A 186 -1.91 -16.18 5.04
N PHE A 187 -2.82 -15.70 5.90
CA PHE A 187 -3.03 -14.27 6.07
C PHE A 187 -1.73 -13.59 6.54
N ALA A 188 -1.08 -14.11 7.58
CA ALA A 188 0.20 -13.57 8.04
C ALA A 188 1.33 -13.85 7.03
N ALA A 189 1.46 -15.11 6.59
CA ALA A 189 2.62 -15.57 5.83
C ALA A 189 2.71 -15.00 4.41
N ARG A 190 1.56 -14.68 3.79
CA ARG A 190 1.50 -14.18 2.40
C ARG A 190 0.93 -12.77 2.34
N TRP A 191 -0.28 -12.57 2.85
CA TRP A 191 -1.01 -11.33 2.62
C TRP A 191 -0.44 -10.15 3.41
N LEU A 192 -0.24 -10.33 4.72
CA LEU A 192 0.32 -9.30 5.56
C LEU A 192 1.80 -9.07 5.23
N ALA A 193 2.59 -10.15 5.09
CA ALA A 193 3.99 -10.06 4.67
C ALA A 193 4.15 -9.29 3.34
N GLY A 194 3.34 -9.60 2.33
CA GLY A 194 3.34 -8.89 1.05
C GLY A 194 2.87 -7.43 1.14
N ALA A 195 1.89 -7.13 2.00
CA ALA A 195 1.37 -5.77 2.17
C ALA A 195 2.33 -4.82 2.91
N VAL A 196 3.15 -5.36 3.82
CA VAL A 196 4.20 -4.57 4.50
C VAL A 196 5.49 -4.47 3.67
N GLY A 197 5.61 -5.25 2.59
CA GLY A 197 6.74 -5.18 1.64
C GLY A 197 7.85 -6.20 1.88
N LEU A 198 7.56 -7.34 2.52
CA LEU A 198 8.52 -8.43 2.75
C LEU A 198 8.55 -9.50 1.65
N GLN A 199 7.60 -9.47 0.73
CA GLN A 199 7.54 -10.37 -0.42
C GLN A 199 7.45 -9.56 -1.71
N ALA A 200 8.24 -9.96 -2.70
CA ALA A 200 8.18 -9.40 -4.04
C ALA A 200 6.80 -9.71 -4.67
N ARG A 201 6.23 -8.75 -5.40
CA ARG A 201 5.03 -8.97 -6.20
C ARG A 201 5.32 -10.03 -7.27
N GLU A 202 4.56 -11.11 -7.28
CA GLU A 202 4.58 -12.09 -8.38
C GLU A 202 4.10 -11.45 -9.71
N ASP A 203 3.34 -10.35 -9.64
CA ASP A 203 2.83 -9.60 -10.79
C ASP A 203 3.80 -8.57 -11.39
N GLY A 204 5.10 -8.64 -11.07
CA GLY A 204 6.11 -7.69 -11.52
C GLY A 204 6.12 -6.39 -10.70
N LEU A 205 7.35 -5.87 -10.51
CA LEU A 205 7.85 -4.65 -9.84
C LEU A 205 6.89 -3.80 -8.97
N PRO A 206 7.39 -3.22 -7.85
CA PRO A 206 6.59 -2.31 -7.03
C PRO A 206 6.04 -1.16 -7.88
N GLY A 207 4.72 -1.16 -8.06
CA GLY A 207 3.86 0.01 -8.22
C GLY A 207 4.42 1.19 -9.01
N VAL A 208 5.02 0.97 -10.18
CA VAL A 208 5.15 2.01 -11.21
C VAL A 208 3.95 1.81 -12.14
N LEU A 209 2.94 2.67 -12.02
CA LEU A 209 1.95 2.84 -13.08
C LEU A 209 2.65 3.50 -14.27
N GLY A 210 3.46 2.73 -15.00
CA GLY A 210 3.89 3.10 -16.33
C GLY A 210 2.68 3.01 -17.24
N ASP A 211 2.33 4.11 -17.90
CA ASP A 211 1.39 4.21 -19.02
C ASP A 211 -0.12 4.26 -18.74
N VAL A 212 -0.58 5.04 -17.75
CA VAL A 212 -2.00 5.48 -17.68
C VAL A 212 -2.24 6.92 -18.14
N LEU A 213 -1.17 7.68 -18.47
CA LEU A 213 -1.30 9.10 -18.87
C LEU A 213 -1.36 9.37 -20.39
N ASP A 214 -1.54 8.37 -21.24
CA ASP A 214 -1.71 8.59 -22.68
C ASP A 214 -3.16 8.87 -23.12
N LYS A 215 -4.10 9.05 -22.19
CA LYS A 215 -5.40 9.65 -22.51
C LYS A 215 -5.37 11.15 -22.18
N PRO A 216 -5.37 12.04 -23.20
CA PRO A 216 -5.50 13.47 -22.95
C PRO A 216 -6.80 13.74 -22.22
N VAL A 217 -6.70 14.46 -21.10
CA VAL A 217 -7.81 15.06 -20.38
C VAL A 217 -8.38 16.19 -21.25
N THR A 218 -9.21 15.83 -22.23
CA THR A 218 -9.99 16.79 -23.03
C THR A 218 -11.46 16.40 -23.11
N ASP A 219 -11.98 15.72 -22.08
CA ASP A 219 -13.43 15.51 -21.94
C ASP A 219 -13.95 16.25 -20.72
N THR A 220 -14.03 17.58 -20.85
CA THR A 220 -14.70 18.47 -19.89
C THR A 220 -16.23 18.51 -20.09
N SER A 221 -16.83 17.52 -20.77
CA SER A 221 -18.26 17.54 -21.09
C SER A 221 -19.19 17.30 -19.90
N SER A 222 -18.67 17.08 -18.70
CA SER A 222 -19.46 16.86 -17.48
C SER A 222 -19.44 18.01 -16.46
N LEU A 223 -18.73 19.11 -16.74
CA LEU A 223 -18.78 20.33 -15.91
C LEU A 223 -19.79 21.35 -16.45
N THR A 224 -21.06 20.95 -16.49
CA THR A 224 -22.15 21.90 -16.69
C THR A 224 -22.46 22.58 -15.36
N LYS A 225 -22.11 23.87 -15.26
CA LYS A 225 -22.60 24.79 -14.21
C LYS A 225 -24.14 24.73 -14.16
N PRO A 226 -24.77 24.76 -12.97
CA PRO A 226 -26.18 25.11 -12.88
C PRO A 226 -26.32 26.58 -13.27
N GLY A 227 -26.98 26.84 -14.40
CA GLY A 227 -27.43 28.18 -14.75
C GLY A 227 -28.51 28.64 -13.78
N LEU A 228 -28.25 29.75 -13.10
CA LEU A 228 -29.29 30.58 -12.49
C LEU A 228 -30.20 31.06 -13.61
N ASP A 229 -31.47 30.69 -13.54
CA ASP A 229 -32.54 31.16 -14.42
C ASP A 229 -33.10 32.48 -13.86
N PRO A 230 -32.99 33.62 -14.56
CA PRO A 230 -33.59 34.87 -14.12
C PRO A 230 -34.72 35.24 -15.08
N THR A 231 -35.93 34.65 -14.95
CA THR A 231 -37.20 35.28 -15.38
C THR A 231 -38.42 34.41 -15.04
N THR A 232 -39.23 34.80 -14.06
CA THR A 232 -40.71 34.86 -14.18
C THR A 232 -41.32 35.43 -12.89
N HIS A 233 -41.61 36.74 -12.91
CA HIS A 233 -42.95 37.32 -12.79
C HIS A 233 -42.88 38.83 -13.02
#